data_AF-A0A0R1LZG9-F1
#
_entry.id   AF-A0A0R1LZG9-F1
#
_cell.length_a   1.000
_cell.length_b   1.000
_cell.length_c   1.000
_cell.angle_alpha   90.00
_cell.angle_beta   90.00
_cell.angle_gamma   90.00
#
_symmetry.space_group_name_H-M   'P 1'
#
loop_
_entity.id
_entity.type
_entity.pdbx_description
1 polymer ?
#
loop_
_entity_poly.entity_id
_entity_poly.type
_entity_poly.pdbx_seq_one_letter_code
_entity_poly.pdbx_strand_id
1 'polypeptide(L)'
;MGALVVGLSLGGLTSVSTAQAKTWHYKVTKSNQFSTTHYSRAFMYGGDNDDFVWLYDTAKGANEKDPFHTVNILSDTNRNLTYYAKKNTTYKGRVANLKYHSRVFYINLKDVHLRRYNTWRSGHKLISLSKPTHPSYIMLKAKTHVYQNQEWLYNYGSSYDGYYLHYRLSKKGNWYVDYSK
;
A
#
# COMPACT_ATOMS: atom_id res chain seq x y z
N MET A 1 -56.02 -24.33 24.32
CA MET A 1 -55.61 -24.51 22.91
C MET A 1 -55.70 -23.13 22.27
N GLY A 2 -54.67 -22.28 22.12
CA GLY A 2 -53.28 -22.50 21.71
C GLY A 2 -53.27 -22.90 20.23
N ALA A 3 -52.87 -22.12 19.23
CA ALA A 3 -52.21 -20.81 19.17
C ALA A 3 -52.52 -20.18 17.79
N LEU A 4 -52.57 -18.85 17.69
CA LEU A 4 -52.49 -18.13 16.42
C LEU A 4 -51.11 -17.48 16.35
N VAL A 5 -50.16 -18.13 15.68
CA VAL A 5 -48.84 -17.55 15.42
C VAL A 5 -48.90 -16.84 14.08
N VAL A 6 -48.90 -15.51 14.15
CA VAL A 6 -48.71 -14.61 13.02
C VAL A 6 -47.29 -14.82 12.48
N GLY A 7 -47.21 -15.37 11.27
CA GLY A 7 -45.96 -15.46 10.51
C GLY A 7 -45.52 -14.09 10.04
N LEU A 8 -44.59 -13.48 10.78
CA LEU A 8 -43.80 -12.34 10.33
C LEU A 8 -42.36 -12.52 10.86
N SER A 9 -41.53 -13.26 10.11
CA SER A 9 -40.09 -13.06 10.19
C SER A 9 -39.65 -12.23 8.99
N LEU A 10 -39.44 -10.95 9.30
CA LEU A 10 -38.84 -9.94 8.45
C LEU A 10 -37.56 -10.46 7.80
N GLY A 11 -37.34 -9.99 6.57
CA GLY A 11 -36.17 -10.22 5.76
C GLY A 11 -34.88 -10.23 6.55
N GLY A 12 -34.09 -11.28 6.34
CA GLY A 12 -32.68 -11.30 6.70
C GLY A 12 -32.00 -10.15 6.01
N LEU A 13 -31.81 -9.06 6.75
CA LEU A 13 -30.78 -8.06 6.48
C LEU A 13 -29.46 -8.83 6.50
N THR A 14 -29.00 -9.25 5.33
CA THR A 14 -27.61 -9.63 5.14
C THR A 14 -26.82 -8.40 5.59
N SER A 15 -26.13 -8.56 6.71
CA SER A 15 -25.17 -7.59 7.20
C SER A 15 -24.02 -7.57 6.20
N VAL A 16 -24.21 -6.84 5.10
CA VAL A 16 -23.13 -6.51 4.18
C VAL A 16 -22.11 -5.81 5.04
N SER A 17 -20.95 -6.43 5.25
CA SER A 17 -19.87 -5.81 6.00
C SER A 17 -19.41 -4.59 5.19
N THR A 18 -20.07 -3.45 5.41
CA THR A 18 -19.71 -2.22 4.76
C THR A 18 -18.39 -1.82 5.38
N ALA A 19 -17.32 -1.89 4.60
CA ALA A 19 -16.04 -1.29 4.96
C ALA A 19 -16.23 0.23 5.03
N GLN A 20 -16.77 0.74 6.15
CA GLN A 20 -17.20 2.13 6.32
C GLN A 20 -16.01 3.08 6.50
N ALA A 21 -15.22 3.29 5.45
CA ALA A 21 -14.39 4.50 5.37
C ALA A 21 -15.26 5.64 4.82
N LYS A 22 -15.43 6.70 5.63
CA LYS A 22 -16.44 7.75 5.42
C LYS A 22 -16.23 8.65 4.20
N THR A 23 -15.03 8.74 3.63
CA THR A 23 -14.76 9.64 2.49
C THR A 23 -13.56 9.20 1.64
N TRP A 24 -13.32 9.88 0.52
CA TRP A 24 -12.10 9.75 -0.27
C TRP A 24 -10.87 10.10 0.56
N HIS A 25 -10.00 9.13 0.80
CA HIS A 25 -8.72 9.39 1.46
C HIS A 25 -7.56 8.92 0.58
N TYR A 26 -7.28 9.68 -0.48
CA TYR A 26 -6.01 9.57 -1.19
C TYR A 26 -5.36 10.94 -1.42
N LYS A 27 -4.05 10.92 -1.65
CA LYS A 27 -3.22 12.04 -2.12
C LYS A 27 -2.63 11.60 -3.43
N VAL A 28 -2.37 12.57 -4.28
CA VAL A 28 -1.56 12.39 -5.47
C VAL A 28 -0.14 12.81 -5.10
N THR A 29 0.84 11.94 -5.38
CA THR A 29 2.23 12.36 -5.21
C THR A 29 2.57 13.49 -6.19
N LYS A 30 3.32 14.50 -5.72
CA LYS A 30 3.78 15.61 -6.57
C LYS A 30 4.74 15.13 -7.68
N SER A 31 5.45 14.03 -7.45
CA SER A 31 6.32 13.38 -8.44
C SER A 31 6.42 11.88 -8.18
N ASN A 32 6.62 11.10 -9.24
CA ASN A 32 6.80 9.65 -9.17
C ASN A 32 8.20 9.24 -8.75
N GLN A 33 9.14 10.17 -8.82
CA GLN A 33 10.56 9.94 -8.54
C GLN A 33 10.92 10.48 -7.16
N PHE A 34 11.81 9.76 -6.47
CA PHE A 34 12.44 10.25 -5.26
C PHE A 34 13.45 11.37 -5.57
N SER A 35 13.51 12.36 -4.68
CA SER A 35 14.50 13.44 -4.71
C SER A 35 15.85 12.93 -4.17
N THR A 36 16.95 13.60 -4.48
CA THR A 36 18.26 13.45 -3.82
C THR A 36 18.38 14.28 -2.54
N THR A 37 17.54 15.32 -2.39
CA THR A 37 17.61 16.27 -1.27
C THR A 37 16.51 16.06 -0.23
N HIS A 38 15.29 15.70 -0.65
CA HIS A 38 14.13 15.61 0.23
C HIS A 38 13.65 14.17 0.41
N TYR A 39 13.35 13.82 1.67
CA TYR A 39 12.66 12.59 2.00
C TYR A 39 11.18 12.70 1.61
N SER A 40 10.65 11.64 1.01
CA SER A 40 9.23 11.51 0.67
C SER A 40 8.73 10.16 1.15
N ARG A 41 7.45 10.07 1.51
CA ARG A 41 6.83 8.79 1.89
C ARG A 41 7.13 7.76 0.80
N ALA A 42 7.60 6.59 1.23
CA ALA A 42 7.96 5.49 0.35
C ALA A 42 7.05 4.30 0.61
N PHE A 43 6.88 3.50 -0.43
CA PHE A 43 6.15 2.24 -0.42
C PHE A 43 7.07 1.19 -1.02
N MET A 44 7.28 0.13 -0.28
CA MET A 44 8.20 -0.96 -0.59
C MET A 44 7.50 -2.04 -1.41
N TYR A 45 8.23 -2.61 -2.36
CA TYR A 45 7.83 -3.68 -3.28
C TYR A 45 9.05 -4.53 -3.58
N GLY A 46 8.93 -5.85 -3.72
CA GLY A 46 10.13 -6.69 -3.73
C GLY A 46 10.69 -6.86 -2.32
N GLY A 47 11.89 -7.43 -2.25
CA GLY A 47 12.51 -7.92 -1.02
C GLY A 47 12.42 -9.44 -0.93
N ASP A 48 13.11 -10.02 0.06
CA ASP A 48 12.93 -11.44 0.36
C ASP A 48 11.47 -11.65 0.78
N ASN A 49 10.77 -12.62 0.15
CA ASN A 49 9.33 -12.85 0.31
C ASN A 49 8.45 -11.59 0.15
N ASP A 50 8.90 -10.61 -0.65
CA ASP A 50 8.18 -9.38 -0.99
C ASP A 50 7.90 -8.40 0.17
N ASP A 51 8.36 -8.74 1.39
CA ASP A 51 7.97 -8.05 2.63
C ASP A 51 9.16 -7.60 3.49
N PHE A 52 10.38 -8.06 3.19
CA PHE A 52 11.56 -7.83 4.02
C PHE A 52 12.67 -7.06 3.28
N VAL A 53 13.37 -6.19 4.00
CA VAL A 53 14.60 -5.55 3.51
C VAL A 53 15.63 -5.40 4.62
N TRP A 54 16.89 -5.69 4.28
CA TRP A 54 18.04 -5.44 5.15
C TRP A 54 18.33 -3.94 5.26
N LEU A 55 18.49 -3.48 6.50
CA LEU A 55 18.85 -2.11 6.82
C LEU A 55 20.33 -2.05 7.20
N TYR A 56 21.06 -1.18 6.50
CA TYR A 56 22.49 -0.97 6.71
C TYR A 56 22.74 0.40 7.35
N ASP A 57 23.82 0.51 8.13
CA ASP A 57 24.26 1.77 8.74
C ASP A 57 25.08 2.65 7.78
N THR A 58 25.66 2.07 6.74
CA THR A 58 26.42 2.79 5.70
C THR A 58 25.91 2.52 4.29
N ALA A 59 26.06 3.53 3.42
CA ALA A 59 25.69 3.39 2.00
C ALA A 59 26.57 2.37 1.25
N LYS A 60 27.86 2.30 1.64
CA LYS A 60 28.80 1.32 1.09
C LYS A 60 28.39 -0.10 1.48
N GLY A 61 28.12 -0.32 2.77
CA GLY A 61 27.61 -1.60 3.29
C GLY A 61 26.34 -2.04 2.56
N ALA A 62 25.38 -1.13 2.35
CA ALA A 62 24.20 -1.44 1.54
C ALA A 62 24.52 -1.81 0.09
N ASN A 63 25.40 -1.05 -0.58
CA ASN A 63 25.77 -1.32 -1.97
C ASN A 63 26.46 -2.67 -2.15
N GLU A 64 27.32 -3.06 -1.20
CA GLU A 64 28.09 -4.31 -1.18
C GLU A 64 27.33 -5.47 -0.54
N LYS A 65 26.21 -5.18 0.14
CA LYS A 65 25.47 -6.11 1.01
C LYS A 65 26.35 -6.71 2.10
N ASP A 66 27.18 -5.88 2.71
CA ASP A 66 28.13 -6.31 3.75
C ASP A 66 27.40 -6.63 5.07
N PRO A 67 27.45 -7.89 5.56
CA PRO A 67 26.77 -8.28 6.79
C PRO A 67 27.30 -7.58 8.03
N PHE A 68 28.55 -7.09 8.05
CA PHE A 68 29.10 -6.32 9.19
C PHE A 68 28.45 -4.94 9.34
N HIS A 69 27.83 -4.44 8.27
CA HIS A 69 27.10 -3.18 8.25
C HIS A 69 25.58 -3.36 8.37
N THR A 70 25.10 -4.60 8.44
CA THR A 70 23.69 -4.90 8.66
C THR A 70 23.33 -4.62 10.11
N VAL A 71 22.38 -3.70 10.33
CA VAL A 71 21.96 -3.30 11.68
C VAL A 71 20.54 -3.71 12.03
N ASN A 72 19.71 -4.01 11.03
CA ASN A 72 18.33 -4.46 11.26
C ASN A 72 17.72 -5.08 9.99
N ILE A 73 16.56 -5.72 10.15
CA ILE A 73 15.66 -6.12 9.06
C ILE A 73 14.35 -5.35 9.23
N LEU A 74 13.93 -4.64 8.19
CA LEU A 74 12.60 -4.06 8.14
C LEU A 74 11.63 -5.07 7.53
N SER A 75 10.56 -5.41 8.24
CA SER A 75 9.44 -6.22 7.75
C SER A 75 8.17 -5.36 7.70
N ASP A 76 7.51 -5.31 6.55
CA ASP A 76 6.25 -4.58 6.34
C ASP A 76 5.18 -5.47 5.70
N THR A 77 5.05 -6.71 6.19
CA THR A 77 4.07 -7.70 5.69
C THR A 77 2.65 -7.16 5.62
N ASN A 78 2.24 -6.38 6.64
CA ASN A 78 0.89 -5.81 6.70
C ASN A 78 0.74 -4.48 5.91
N ARG A 79 1.80 -3.99 5.25
CA ARG A 79 1.83 -2.71 4.52
C ARG A 79 1.31 -1.53 5.34
N ASN A 80 1.66 -1.53 6.63
CA ASN A 80 1.16 -0.58 7.63
C ASN A 80 2.26 0.37 8.15
N LEU A 81 3.53 0.08 7.85
CA LEU A 81 4.63 0.92 8.27
C LEU A 81 4.70 2.22 7.46
N THR A 82 5.24 3.25 8.09
CA THR A 82 5.48 4.54 7.44
C THR A 82 6.96 4.87 7.50
N TYR A 83 7.59 4.84 6.32
CA TYR A 83 8.98 5.23 6.12
C TYR A 83 9.07 6.20 4.96
N TYR A 84 10.17 6.94 4.94
CA TYR A 84 10.44 7.95 3.93
C TYR A 84 11.75 7.63 3.24
N ALA A 85 11.85 7.86 1.95
CA ALA A 85 13.08 7.64 1.22
C ALA A 85 13.51 8.84 0.39
N LYS A 86 14.80 8.86 0.08
CA LYS A 86 15.41 9.71 -0.94
C LYS A 86 16.49 8.93 -1.69
N LYS A 87 16.83 9.36 -2.89
CA LYS A 87 17.91 8.77 -3.69
C LYS A 87 19.25 8.99 -3.00
N ASN A 88 20.07 7.96 -2.95
CA ASN A 88 21.47 8.12 -2.56
C ASN A 88 22.25 8.84 -3.68
N THR A 89 23.10 9.79 -3.31
CA THR A 89 23.88 10.60 -4.26
C THR A 89 25.14 9.91 -4.73
N THR A 90 25.71 9.01 -3.92
CA THR A 90 26.96 8.29 -4.18
C THR A 90 26.71 7.03 -5.02
N TYR A 91 25.78 6.17 -4.59
CA TYR A 91 25.44 4.91 -5.23
C TYR A 91 24.08 5.00 -5.94
N LYS A 92 23.98 5.91 -6.92
CA LYS A 92 22.74 6.20 -7.65
C LYS A 92 22.15 4.94 -8.27
N GLY A 93 20.84 4.73 -8.08
CA GLY A 93 20.10 3.58 -8.62
C GLY A 93 20.39 2.24 -7.94
N ARG A 94 21.38 2.17 -7.04
CA ARG A 94 21.75 0.96 -6.29
C ARG A 94 21.38 1.05 -4.81
N VAL A 95 21.39 2.26 -4.25
CA VAL A 95 21.09 2.49 -2.83
C VAL A 95 20.05 3.60 -2.69
N ALA A 96 19.16 3.45 -1.71
CA ALA A 96 18.32 4.53 -1.21
C ALA A 96 18.62 4.81 0.26
N ASN A 97 18.45 6.08 0.65
CA ASN A 97 18.47 6.45 2.06
C ASN A 97 17.04 6.33 2.57
N LEU A 98 16.83 5.51 3.60
CA LEU A 98 15.54 5.25 4.21
C LEU A 98 15.48 5.87 5.60
N LYS A 99 14.53 6.76 5.85
CA LYS A 99 14.25 7.31 7.18
C LYS A 99 13.09 6.54 7.82
N TYR A 100 13.37 5.90 8.96
CA TYR A 100 12.43 5.11 9.75
C TYR A 100 12.73 5.28 11.24
N HIS A 101 11.70 5.49 12.08
CA HIS A 101 11.84 5.80 13.52
C HIS A 101 12.91 6.87 13.83
N SER A 102 12.86 7.98 13.09
CA SER A 102 13.81 9.11 13.20
C SER A 102 15.28 8.81 12.86
N ARG A 103 15.63 7.57 12.50
CA ARG A 103 16.97 7.17 12.06
C ARG A 103 17.03 7.08 10.54
N VAL A 104 18.23 7.26 9.98
CA VAL A 104 18.50 7.06 8.57
C VAL A 104 19.29 5.77 8.39
N PHE A 105 18.76 4.89 7.58
CA PHE A 105 19.36 3.64 7.14
C PHE A 105 19.63 3.71 5.64
N TYR A 106 20.38 2.73 5.15
CA TYR A 106 20.64 2.52 3.73
C TYR A 106 20.09 1.17 3.32
N ILE A 107 19.49 1.09 2.14
CA ILE A 107 18.95 -0.15 1.59
C ILE A 107 19.48 -0.39 0.18
N ASN A 108 19.65 -1.66 -0.18
CA ASN A 108 20.01 -2.07 -1.53
C ASN A 108 18.77 -2.14 -2.43
N LEU A 109 18.80 -1.45 -3.57
CA LEU A 109 17.68 -1.38 -4.52
C LEU A 109 17.66 -2.53 -5.54
N LYS A 110 18.63 -3.46 -5.51
CA LYS A 110 18.56 -4.72 -6.26
C LYS A 110 17.56 -5.69 -5.63
N ASP A 111 17.43 -5.66 -4.31
CA ASP A 111 16.54 -6.56 -3.58
C ASP A 111 15.13 -6.01 -3.53
N VAL A 112 15.01 -4.69 -3.41
CA VAL A 112 13.74 -4.03 -3.18
C VAL A 112 13.57 -2.80 -4.07
N HIS A 113 12.32 -2.55 -4.44
CA HIS A 113 11.88 -1.37 -5.16
C HIS A 113 11.08 -0.45 -4.24
N LEU A 114 11.46 0.81 -4.23
CA LEU A 114 10.66 1.85 -3.59
C LEU A 114 9.87 2.62 -4.65
N ARG A 115 8.59 2.91 -4.34
CA ARG A 115 7.78 3.88 -5.08
C ARG A 115 7.28 4.98 -4.14
N ARG A 116 6.89 6.10 -4.74
CA ARG A 116 6.22 7.22 -4.04
C ARG A 116 4.71 7.09 -3.97
N TYR A 117 4.17 5.98 -4.45
CA TYR A 117 2.75 5.70 -4.55
C TYR A 117 2.53 4.21 -4.28
N ASN A 118 1.38 3.83 -3.74
CA ASN A 118 1.02 2.42 -3.50
C ASN A 118 -0.02 1.85 -4.48
N THR A 119 -0.28 2.56 -5.58
CA THR A 119 -1.36 2.23 -6.52
C THR A 119 -0.93 2.23 -7.99
N TRP A 120 -1.57 1.41 -8.82
CA TRP A 120 -1.35 1.35 -10.27
C TRP A 120 -2.65 1.31 -11.05
N ARG A 121 -2.61 1.71 -12.32
CA ARG A 121 -3.75 1.56 -13.23
C ARG A 121 -3.59 0.33 -14.11
N SER A 122 -4.68 -0.41 -14.26
CA SER A 122 -4.85 -1.43 -15.29
C SER A 122 -6.19 -1.19 -15.98
N GLY A 123 -6.16 -0.60 -17.18
CA GLY A 123 -7.35 -0.08 -17.87
C GLY A 123 -8.16 0.89 -16.99
N HIS A 124 -9.44 0.56 -16.78
CA HIS A 124 -10.38 1.31 -15.94
C HIS A 124 -10.38 0.87 -14.48
N LYS A 125 -9.35 0.15 -14.02
CA LYS A 125 -9.21 -0.31 -12.64
C LYS A 125 -8.02 0.35 -11.97
N LEU A 126 -8.13 0.59 -10.66
CA LEU A 126 -6.98 0.93 -9.84
C LEU A 126 -6.60 -0.26 -8.95
N ILE A 127 -5.34 -0.67 -8.97
CA ILE A 127 -4.82 -1.74 -8.13
C ILE A 127 -4.03 -1.10 -6.98
N SER A 128 -4.16 -1.64 -5.77
CA SER A 128 -3.45 -1.17 -4.57
C SER A 128 -3.03 -2.34 -3.68
N LEU A 129 -1.87 -2.23 -3.02
CA LEU A 129 -1.46 -3.15 -1.95
C LEU A 129 -1.96 -2.75 -0.57
N SER A 130 -2.68 -1.63 -0.45
CA SER A 130 -3.33 -1.21 0.78
C SER A 130 -4.83 -1.07 0.53
N LYS A 131 -5.65 -1.53 1.48
CA LYS A 131 -7.11 -1.37 1.38
C LYS A 131 -7.41 0.13 1.31
N PRO A 132 -8.39 0.56 0.49
CA PRO A 132 -8.78 1.97 0.44
C PRO A 132 -9.32 2.49 1.79
N THR A 133 -9.65 1.57 2.71
CA THR A 133 -10.11 1.85 4.07
C THR A 133 -9.01 1.71 5.13
N HIS A 134 -7.78 1.32 4.75
CA HIS A 134 -6.70 1.13 5.70
C HIS A 134 -6.20 2.49 6.24
N PRO A 135 -5.75 2.59 7.50
CA PRO A 135 -5.13 3.81 8.02
C PRO A 135 -3.81 4.18 7.30
N SER A 136 -3.18 3.23 6.61
CA SER A 136 -2.07 3.56 5.71
C SER A 136 -2.59 4.40 4.54
N TYR A 137 -1.88 5.48 4.27
CA TYR A 137 -2.37 6.51 3.38
C TYR A 137 -2.28 6.04 1.92
N ILE A 138 -3.43 5.96 1.23
CA ILE A 138 -3.47 5.69 -0.21
C ILE A 138 -2.81 6.84 -0.98
N MET A 139 -1.74 6.53 -1.69
CA MET A 139 -0.96 7.50 -2.43
C MET A 139 -0.99 7.12 -3.91
N LEU A 140 -1.60 7.97 -4.71
CA LEU A 140 -1.69 7.82 -6.16
C LEU A 140 -0.42 8.28 -6.84
N LYS A 141 -0.12 7.64 -7.97
CA LYS A 141 0.91 8.09 -8.93
C LYS A 141 0.60 9.54 -9.37
N ALA A 142 1.62 10.35 -9.58
CA ALA A 142 1.46 11.73 -10.06
C ALA A 142 0.63 11.77 -11.34
N LYS A 143 -0.28 12.75 -11.43
CA LYS A 143 -1.21 12.94 -12.56
C LYS A 143 -2.20 11.79 -12.76
N THR A 144 -2.46 10.98 -11.73
CA THR A 144 -3.53 9.97 -11.79
C THR A 144 -4.89 10.64 -11.72
N HIS A 145 -5.70 10.47 -12.77
CA HIS A 145 -7.13 10.75 -12.71
C HIS A 145 -7.82 9.65 -11.88
N VAL A 146 -8.89 9.95 -11.15
CA VAL A 146 -9.77 8.93 -10.54
C VAL A 146 -11.21 9.16 -10.98
N TYR A 147 -11.89 8.10 -11.40
CA TYR A 147 -13.31 8.16 -11.77
C TYR A 147 -14.17 7.64 -10.63
N GLN A 148 -15.37 8.20 -10.45
CA GLN A 148 -16.25 7.80 -9.34
C GLN A 148 -16.70 6.34 -9.43
N ASN A 149 -16.90 5.83 -10.65
CA ASN A 149 -17.28 4.44 -10.93
C ASN A 149 -16.08 3.50 -11.10
N GLN A 150 -14.85 4.01 -10.87
CA GLN A 150 -13.64 3.23 -11.03
C GLN A 150 -13.60 2.10 -9.99
N GLU A 151 -13.38 0.89 -10.47
CA GLU A 151 -13.16 -0.26 -9.61
C GLU A 151 -11.77 -0.19 -8.98
N TRP A 152 -11.70 -0.47 -7.69
CA TRP A 152 -10.47 -0.50 -6.92
C TRP A 152 -10.18 -1.92 -6.45
N LEU A 153 -9.14 -2.51 -7.00
CA LEU A 153 -8.69 -3.84 -6.66
C LEU A 153 -7.65 -3.76 -5.55
N TYR A 154 -7.91 -4.43 -4.44
CA TYR A 154 -6.95 -4.60 -3.36
C TYR A 154 -6.32 -5.99 -3.46
N ASN A 155 -5.00 -6.03 -3.67
CA ASN A 155 -4.20 -7.25 -3.62
C ASN A 155 -3.36 -7.23 -2.35
N TYR A 156 -3.66 -8.10 -1.40
CA TYR A 156 -2.83 -8.26 -0.22
C TYR A 156 -1.63 -9.17 -0.54
N GLY A 157 -0.41 -8.70 -0.30
CA GLY A 157 0.79 -9.55 -0.34
C GLY A 157 1.28 -9.93 -1.74
N SER A 158 0.95 -9.14 -2.77
CA SER A 158 1.41 -9.37 -4.15
C SER A 158 1.10 -10.77 -4.69
N SER A 159 0.01 -11.41 -4.24
CA SER A 159 -0.29 -12.78 -4.66
C SER A 159 -0.54 -12.83 -6.17
N TYR A 160 0.14 -13.77 -6.83
CA TYR A 160 -0.02 -14.03 -8.26
C TYR A 160 -1.41 -14.62 -8.56
N ASP A 161 -2.01 -15.31 -7.58
CA ASP A 161 -3.28 -16.05 -7.71
C ASP A 161 -4.55 -15.18 -7.72
N GLY A 162 -4.43 -13.88 -7.94
CA GLY A 162 -5.54 -13.07 -8.44
C GLY A 162 -6.72 -12.88 -7.51
N TYR A 163 -6.62 -13.21 -6.21
CA TYR A 163 -7.67 -12.94 -5.23
C TYR A 163 -7.66 -11.46 -4.83
N TYR A 164 -8.28 -10.64 -5.66
CA TYR A 164 -8.50 -9.23 -5.36
C TYR A 164 -9.81 -9.07 -4.58
N LEU A 165 -9.79 -8.26 -3.52
CA LEU A 165 -11.04 -7.68 -3.05
C LEU A 165 -11.40 -6.51 -3.96
N HIS A 166 -12.61 -6.56 -4.50
CA HIS A 166 -13.16 -5.51 -5.34
C HIS A 166 -13.80 -4.46 -4.45
N TYR A 167 -13.32 -3.23 -4.55
CA TYR A 167 -13.87 -2.09 -3.85
C TYR A 167 -14.47 -1.12 -4.85
N ARG A 168 -15.61 -0.55 -4.47
CA ARG A 168 -16.24 0.54 -5.20
C ARG A 168 -16.57 1.69 -4.29
N LEU A 169 -16.58 2.85 -4.90
CA LEU A 169 -17.02 4.06 -4.25
C LEU A 169 -18.48 4.32 -4.58
N SER A 170 -19.27 4.51 -3.53
CA SER A 170 -20.67 4.90 -3.65
C SER A 170 -20.84 6.37 -4.07
N LYS A 171 -22.03 6.70 -4.59
CA LYS A 171 -22.42 8.10 -4.84
C LYS A 171 -22.34 8.99 -3.60
N LYS A 172 -22.43 8.40 -2.40
CA LYS A 172 -22.35 9.07 -1.10
C LYS A 172 -20.92 9.25 -0.57
N GLY A 173 -19.90 8.85 -1.36
CA GLY A 173 -18.48 9.05 -1.00
C GLY A 173 -17.87 7.95 -0.11
N ASN A 174 -18.62 6.91 0.22
CA ASN A 174 -18.14 5.78 1.02
C ASN A 174 -17.60 4.66 0.13
N TRP A 175 -16.51 4.02 0.55
CA TRP A 175 -16.03 2.77 -0.03
C TRP A 175 -16.85 1.57 0.47
N TYR A 176 -17.05 0.57 -0.38
CA TYR A 176 -17.66 -0.71 -0.01
C TYR A 176 -17.03 -1.85 -0.82
N VAL A 177 -17.13 -3.07 -0.31
CA VAL A 177 -16.71 -4.29 -1.03
C VAL A 177 -17.82 -4.64 -2.03
N ASP A 178 -17.46 -4.77 -3.31
CA ASP A 178 -18.36 -5.22 -4.37
C ASP A 178 -18.30 -6.74 -4.48
N TYR A 179 -19.20 -7.42 -3.75
CA TYR A 179 -19.31 -8.88 -3.73
C TYR A 179 -19.92 -9.48 -5.02
N SER A 180 -20.31 -8.66 -6.00
CA SER A 180 -20.79 -9.15 -7.30
C SER A 180 -19.67 -9.55 -8.28
N LYS A 181 -18.42 -9.47 -7.82
CA LYS A 181 -17.20 -9.67 -8.59
C LYS A 181 -16.35 -10.81 -8.04
#